data_AF-A0A939EW76-F1
#
_entry.id   AF-A0A939EW76-F1
#
_cell.length_a   1.000
_cell.length_b   1.000
_cell.length_c   1.000
_cell.angle_alpha   90.00
_cell.angle_beta   90.00
_cell.angle_gamma   90.00
#
_symmetry.space_group_name_H-M   'P 1'
#
loop_
_entity.id
_entity.type
_entity.pdbx_description
1 polymer ?
#
loop_
_entity_poly.entity_id
_entity_poly.type
_entity_poly.pdbx_seq_one_letter_code
_entity_poly.pdbx_strand_id
1 'polypeptide(L)'
;MTTPALLNWMWQSTLCLGACWLLYWLALRRETHFHYNRQFLRYTPWLALLLPPILTVLAPKLGSWLPSQAAPSALLAPAFVLPTAVVSTTGISPTYWGWLPLVYVAGVGLGVARLGWQVFRLWQTTRRLPRQPRAGYTLVSTSGQLPISSFGRFVFWDETADLAPTEAQQVLCHELVHVQQGHTWEQLHLRVLQVVLWFNPFVHGYPRALALTHEYLADAAVLAAAAPSTTPATYVALLARLALRRLYPNLPLPHSFTHSPILTRIAMLQSSPRVRRWKQWLILPVSAVLLVTISCEKAAEPTAPTATSSDSHSMPPPPPPPAVYAFAEHMPEYAGGMTKLLTDITQQLRYPAAALKAELEGKVFVDFIIASDGSMQAVSLKKGISAPANMAPAAQAMNEAALDAVRNLPGTWTPGSQDGKQVAVSYTVPIAFTLNQAQVKLPNQKIVSVTYPAQQQ
;
A
#
# COMPACT_ATOMS: atom_id res chain seq x y z
N MET A 1 13.41 -9.25 9.60
CA MET A 1 12.16 -8.93 8.88
C MET A 1 11.64 -10.20 8.24
N THR A 2 10.35 -10.50 8.41
CA THR A 2 9.70 -11.57 7.64
C THR A 2 9.66 -11.18 6.16
N THR A 3 9.58 -12.16 5.26
CA THR A 3 9.48 -11.91 3.81
C THR A 3 8.35 -10.94 3.40
N PRO A 4 7.10 -11.05 3.92
CA PRO A 4 6.04 -10.08 3.61
C PRO A 4 6.33 -8.69 4.16
N ALA A 5 6.89 -8.58 5.37
CA ALA A 5 7.24 -7.29 5.95
C ALA A 5 8.34 -6.57 5.15
N LEU A 6 9.32 -7.32 4.64
CA LEU A 6 10.38 -6.78 3.78
C LEU A 6 9.80 -6.28 2.45
N LEU A 7 8.98 -7.09 1.78
CA LEU A 7 8.35 -6.70 0.53
C LEU A 7 7.47 -5.47 0.70
N ASN A 8 6.68 -5.44 1.78
CA ASN A 8 5.84 -4.29 2.14
C ASN A 8 6.68 -3.02 2.29
N TRP A 9 7.78 -3.10 3.04
CA TRP A 9 8.70 -1.98 3.23
C TRP A 9 9.34 -1.52 1.91
N MET A 10 9.72 -2.45 1.02
CA MET A 10 10.35 -2.13 -0.26
C MET A 10 9.42 -1.35 -1.20
N TRP A 11 8.15 -1.75 -1.33
CA TRP A 11 7.23 -1.02 -2.22
C TRP A 11 6.84 0.33 -1.63
N GLN A 12 6.57 0.41 -0.31
CA GLN A 12 6.23 1.68 0.38
C GLN A 12 7.36 2.70 0.27
N SER A 13 8.61 2.28 0.51
CA SER A 13 9.78 3.14 0.33
C SER A 13 9.99 3.56 -1.13
N THR A 14 9.65 2.70 -2.09
CA THR A 14 9.71 3.02 -3.53
C THR A 14 8.70 4.08 -3.93
N LEU A 15 7.45 3.98 -3.50
CA LEU A 15 6.45 5.02 -3.75
C LEU A 15 6.82 6.35 -3.11
N CYS A 16 7.29 6.32 -1.86
CA CYS A 16 7.69 7.52 -1.15
C CYS A 16 8.85 8.25 -1.87
N LEU A 17 9.92 7.52 -2.22
CA LEU A 17 11.04 8.11 -2.95
C LEU A 17 10.66 8.56 -4.36
N GLY A 18 9.81 7.80 -5.05
CA GLY A 18 9.31 8.14 -6.38
C GLY A 18 8.53 9.45 -6.39
N ALA A 19 7.61 9.62 -5.44
CA ALA A 19 6.84 10.85 -5.28
C ALA A 19 7.73 12.05 -4.96
N CYS A 20 8.67 11.91 -4.01
CA CYS A 20 9.63 12.98 -3.69
C CYS A 20 10.54 13.31 -4.88
N TRP A 21 11.00 12.30 -5.63
CA TRP A 21 11.84 12.50 -6.82
C TRP A 21 11.08 13.23 -7.93
N LEU A 22 9.83 12.85 -8.18
CA LEU A 22 8.97 13.52 -9.15
C LEU A 22 8.74 14.99 -8.78
N LEU A 23 8.45 15.28 -7.51
CA LEU A 23 8.31 16.64 -7.01
C LEU A 23 9.61 17.44 -7.23
N TYR A 24 10.76 16.86 -6.91
CA TYR A 24 12.05 17.49 -7.17
C TYR A 24 12.24 17.81 -8.65
N TRP A 25 12.00 16.83 -9.52
CA TRP A 25 12.24 16.95 -10.96
C TRP A 25 11.33 17.98 -11.64
N LEU A 26 10.04 18.00 -11.28
CA LEU A 26 9.05 18.90 -11.86
C LEU A 26 9.10 20.33 -11.29
N ALA A 27 9.23 20.47 -9.96
CA ALA A 27 8.98 21.73 -9.29
C ALA A 27 10.26 22.41 -8.76
N LEU A 28 11.16 21.67 -8.12
CA LEU A 28 12.27 22.23 -7.33
C LEU A 28 13.58 22.37 -8.11
N ARG A 29 13.89 21.47 -9.06
CA ARG A 29 15.20 21.39 -9.75
C ARG A 29 15.64 22.70 -10.41
N ARG A 30 14.68 23.50 -10.90
CA ARG A 30 14.94 24.77 -11.62
C ARG A 30 14.85 26.01 -10.72
N GLU A 31 14.62 25.84 -9.42
CA GLU A 31 14.51 26.96 -8.48
C GLU A 31 15.89 27.36 -7.93
N THR A 32 16.09 28.67 -7.72
CA THR A 32 17.33 29.27 -7.18
C THR A 32 17.46 29.16 -5.66
N HIS A 33 16.47 28.58 -4.97
CA HIS A 33 16.54 28.31 -3.53
C HIS A 33 17.37 27.05 -3.24
N PHE A 34 18.68 27.15 -3.47
CA PHE A 34 19.60 26.02 -3.34
C PHE A 34 19.64 25.42 -1.94
N HIS A 35 19.48 26.23 -0.88
CA HIS A 35 19.41 25.74 0.50
C HIS A 35 18.21 24.81 0.74
N TYR A 36 17.04 25.16 0.22
CA TYR A 36 15.85 24.32 0.33
C TYR A 36 16.03 23.02 -0.45
N ASN A 37 16.53 23.10 -1.68
CA ASN A 37 16.81 21.91 -2.50
C ASN A 37 17.84 20.99 -1.83
N ARG A 38 18.88 21.54 -1.20
CA ARG A 38 19.87 20.79 -0.42
C ARG A 38 19.23 20.07 0.76
N GLN A 39 18.38 20.73 1.54
CA GLN A 39 17.68 20.11 2.67
C GLN A 39 16.70 19.03 2.20
N PHE A 40 15.92 19.32 1.16
CA PHE A 40 14.98 18.37 0.56
C PHE A 40 15.70 17.09 0.12
N LEU A 41 16.74 17.22 -0.70
CA LEU A 41 17.50 16.07 -1.22
C LEU A 41 18.25 15.30 -0.12
N ARG A 42 18.62 15.97 0.98
CA ARG A 42 19.25 15.32 2.13
C ARG A 42 18.28 14.45 2.91
N TYR A 43 17.08 14.96 3.20
CA TYR A 43 16.18 14.33 4.18
C TYR A 43 15.13 13.39 3.56
N THR A 44 14.75 13.56 2.29
CA THR A 44 13.70 12.69 1.71
C THR A 44 14.07 11.21 1.62
N PRO A 45 15.34 10.79 1.39
CA PRO A 45 15.67 9.37 1.44
C PRO A 45 15.61 8.79 2.86
N TRP A 46 15.91 9.59 3.89
CA TRP A 46 15.70 9.19 5.29
C TRP A 46 14.22 9.01 5.59
N LEU A 47 13.39 9.92 5.12
CA LEU A 47 11.94 9.82 5.26
C LEU A 47 11.42 8.55 4.59
N ALA A 48 11.85 8.22 3.38
CA ALA A 48 11.42 6.97 2.74
C ALA A 48 11.95 5.69 3.41
N LEU A 49 13.12 5.75 4.06
CA LEU A 49 13.69 4.65 4.83
C LEU A 49 12.89 4.42 6.13
N LEU A 50 12.55 5.49 6.85
CA LEU A 50 12.04 5.45 8.22
C LEU A 50 10.51 5.58 8.31
N LEU A 51 9.86 6.27 7.38
CA LEU A 51 8.41 6.52 7.43
C LEU A 51 7.59 5.22 7.41
N PRO A 52 7.85 4.24 6.51
CA PRO A 52 7.09 2.99 6.49
C PRO A 52 7.09 2.24 7.83
N PRO A 53 8.24 1.91 8.46
CA PRO A 53 8.22 1.20 9.74
C PRO A 53 7.61 2.05 10.87
N ILE A 54 7.85 3.37 10.88
CA ILE A 54 7.26 4.27 11.88
C ILE A 54 5.73 4.27 11.80
N LEU A 55 5.16 4.37 10.59
CA LEU A 55 3.71 4.31 10.39
C LEU A 55 3.14 2.95 10.78
N THR A 56 3.84 1.84 10.52
CA THR A 56 3.35 0.51 10.94
C THR A 56 3.21 0.38 12.46
N VAL A 57 4.10 1.01 13.22
CA VAL A 57 4.09 1.02 14.70
C VAL A 57 3.08 2.01 15.26
N LEU A 58 2.92 3.17 14.60
CA LEU A 58 2.02 4.24 15.05
C LEU A 58 0.54 4.01 14.66
N ALA A 59 0.26 3.33 13.55
CA ALA A 59 -1.10 3.11 13.04
C ALA A 59 -2.10 2.59 14.10
N PRO A 60 -1.82 1.52 14.89
CA PRO A 60 -2.76 1.05 15.91
C PRO A 60 -2.96 2.05 17.05
N LYS A 61 -1.94 2.88 17.35
CA LYS A 61 -2.02 3.93 18.38
C LYS A 61 -2.75 5.16 17.87
N LEU A 62 -2.68 5.50 16.59
CA LEU A 62 -3.42 6.63 16.00
C LEU A 62 -4.90 6.30 15.78
N GLY A 63 -5.20 5.05 15.42
CA GLY A 63 -6.57 4.55 15.28
C GLY A 63 -7.39 4.60 16.56
N SER A 64 -6.75 4.61 17.75
CA SER A 64 -7.45 4.78 19.04
C SER A 64 -7.77 6.24 19.40
N TRP A 65 -7.21 7.23 18.68
CA TRP A 65 -7.49 8.67 18.88
C TRP A 65 -8.47 9.25 17.87
N LEU A 66 -8.61 8.63 16.70
CA LEU A 66 -9.74 8.94 15.83
C LEU A 66 -10.99 8.37 16.50
N PRO A 67 -12.10 9.13 16.60
CA PRO A 67 -13.37 8.52 16.97
C PRO A 67 -13.57 7.37 16.00
N SER A 68 -13.67 6.14 16.51
CA SER A 68 -14.20 5.04 15.71
C SER A 68 -15.49 5.60 15.14
N GLN A 69 -15.62 5.67 13.82
CA GLN A 69 -16.96 5.82 13.29
C GLN A 69 -17.72 4.66 13.91
N ALA A 70 -18.65 4.97 14.82
CA ALA A 70 -19.55 3.99 15.33
C ALA A 70 -20.10 3.34 14.07
N ALA A 71 -19.84 2.03 13.91
CA ALA A 71 -20.51 1.27 12.88
C ALA A 71 -21.98 1.69 12.98
N PRO A 72 -22.64 2.08 11.88
CA PRO A 72 -24.02 2.55 11.93
C PRO A 72 -24.77 1.55 12.80
N SER A 73 -25.31 2.02 13.93
CA SER A 73 -25.91 1.17 14.96
C SER A 73 -26.76 0.16 14.23
N ALA A 74 -26.30 -1.09 14.18
CA ALA A 74 -27.02 -2.14 13.50
C ALA A 74 -28.33 -2.23 14.27
N LEU A 75 -29.41 -1.70 13.67
CA LEU A 75 -30.77 -1.94 14.10
C LEU A 75 -30.87 -3.43 14.38
N LEU A 76 -31.25 -3.77 15.61
CA LEU A 76 -31.39 -5.10 16.19
C LEU A 76 -31.73 -6.18 15.16
N ALA A 77 -30.72 -6.64 14.44
CA ALA A 77 -30.79 -7.80 13.59
C ALA A 77 -30.42 -8.96 14.51
N PRO A 78 -31.22 -10.05 14.54
CA PRO A 78 -30.80 -11.25 15.25
C PRO A 78 -29.42 -11.63 14.71
N ALA A 79 -28.44 -11.71 15.60
CA ALA A 79 -27.09 -12.08 15.26
C ALA A 79 -27.13 -13.49 14.65
N PHE A 80 -27.25 -13.56 13.33
CA PHE A 80 -26.93 -14.76 12.58
C PHE A 80 -25.45 -14.99 12.84
N VAL A 81 -25.15 -15.93 13.73
CA VAL A 81 -23.85 -16.60 13.75
C VAL A 81 -23.80 -17.37 12.44
N LEU A 82 -23.42 -16.68 11.36
CA LEU A 82 -22.88 -17.34 10.18
C LEU A 82 -21.81 -18.29 10.71
N PRO A 83 -21.82 -19.58 10.36
CA PRO A 83 -20.68 -20.42 10.66
C PRO A 83 -19.49 -19.64 10.12
N THR A 84 -18.57 -19.28 11.02
CA THR A 84 -17.31 -18.70 10.62
C THR A 84 -16.79 -19.71 9.63
N ALA A 85 -16.80 -19.36 8.34
CA ALA A 85 -16.04 -20.09 7.38
C ALA A 85 -14.63 -19.95 7.92
N VAL A 86 -14.18 -20.97 8.65
CA VAL A 86 -12.77 -21.21 8.86
C VAL A 86 -12.33 -21.53 7.45
N VAL A 87 -12.10 -20.47 6.68
CA VAL A 87 -11.16 -20.51 5.59
C VAL A 87 -9.89 -20.84 6.35
N SER A 88 -9.68 -22.14 6.52
CA SER A 88 -8.34 -22.67 6.55
C SER A 88 -7.80 -22.20 5.22
N THR A 89 -7.24 -20.99 5.24
CA THR A 89 -6.11 -20.72 4.39
C THR A 89 -5.19 -21.85 4.83
N THR A 90 -5.17 -22.95 4.06
CA THR A 90 -3.93 -23.66 3.86
C THR A 90 -3.03 -22.53 3.43
N GLY A 91 -2.37 -21.94 4.43
CA GLY A 91 -1.36 -20.94 4.23
C GLY A 91 -0.46 -21.67 3.28
N ILE A 92 -0.48 -21.25 2.02
CA ILE A 92 0.67 -21.43 1.18
C ILE A 92 1.75 -20.81 2.05
N SER A 93 2.49 -21.67 2.75
CA SER A 93 3.55 -21.20 3.61
C SER A 93 4.36 -20.28 2.72
N PRO A 94 4.73 -19.06 3.17
CA PRO A 94 5.44 -18.09 2.34
C PRO A 94 6.90 -18.53 2.11
N THR A 95 7.11 -19.82 1.88
CA THR A 95 8.37 -20.51 1.61
C THR A 95 8.91 -20.13 0.24
N TYR A 96 8.06 -19.71 -0.71
CA TYR A 96 8.52 -19.33 -2.06
C TYR A 96 9.46 -18.11 -2.10
N TRP A 97 9.40 -17.22 -1.09
CA TRP A 97 10.22 -16.01 -1.03
C TRP A 97 11.24 -16.00 0.11
N GLY A 98 11.50 -17.16 0.75
CA GLY A 98 12.46 -17.26 1.87
C GLY A 98 13.88 -16.78 1.53
N TRP A 99 14.24 -16.76 0.25
CA TRP A 99 15.52 -16.27 -0.26
C TRP A 99 15.60 -14.74 -0.38
N LEU A 100 14.47 -14.02 -0.38
CA LEU A 100 14.44 -12.57 -0.61
C LEU A 100 15.26 -11.77 0.42
N PRO A 101 15.20 -12.06 1.74
CA PRO A 101 16.06 -11.38 2.72
C PRO A 101 17.55 -11.66 2.49
N LEU A 102 17.91 -12.86 2.03
CA LEU A 102 19.29 -13.21 1.69
C LEU A 102 19.79 -12.37 0.51
N VAL A 103 18.98 -12.23 -0.54
CA VAL A 103 19.31 -11.36 -1.70
C VAL A 103 19.44 -9.90 -1.27
N TYR A 104 18.54 -9.42 -0.40
CA TYR A 104 18.63 -8.06 0.13
C TYR A 104 19.95 -7.83 0.88
N VAL A 105 20.30 -8.72 1.83
CA VAL A 105 21.54 -8.63 2.61
C VAL A 105 22.78 -8.76 1.70
N ALA A 106 22.75 -9.65 0.71
CA ALA A 106 23.84 -9.78 -0.26
C ALA A 106 24.05 -8.49 -1.06
N GLY A 107 22.97 -7.86 -1.55
CA GLY A 107 23.03 -6.58 -2.25
C GLY A 107 23.60 -5.45 -1.39
N VAL A 108 23.19 -5.36 -0.12
CA VAL A 108 23.77 -4.42 0.86
C VAL A 108 25.26 -4.71 1.06
N GLY A 109 25.65 -5.97 1.27
CA GLY A 109 27.04 -6.38 1.45
C GLY A 109 27.94 -5.99 0.27
N LEU A 110 27.50 -6.26 -0.96
CA LEU A 110 28.19 -5.84 -2.18
C LEU A 110 28.31 -4.31 -2.28
N GLY A 111 27.24 -3.59 -1.93
CA GLY A 111 27.23 -2.12 -1.91
C GLY A 111 28.23 -1.54 -0.91
N VAL A 112 28.28 -2.08 0.32
CA VAL A 112 29.25 -1.69 1.36
C VAL A 112 30.67 -1.99 0.90
N ALA A 113 30.94 -3.20 0.37
CA ALA A 113 32.26 -3.57 -0.11
C ALA A 113 32.74 -2.65 -1.24
N ARG A 114 31.86 -2.32 -2.19
CA ARG A 114 32.15 -1.38 -3.28
C ARG A 114 32.46 0.03 -2.75
N LEU A 115 31.65 0.55 -1.83
CA LEU A 115 31.87 1.87 -1.23
C LEU A 115 33.18 1.90 -0.43
N GLY A 116 33.43 0.88 0.38
CA GLY A 116 34.67 0.71 1.14
C GLY A 116 35.89 0.66 0.23
N TRP A 117 35.82 -0.08 -0.88
CA TRP A 117 36.89 -0.13 -1.88
C TRP A 117 37.17 1.24 -2.52
N GLN A 118 36.14 2.02 -2.84
CA GLN A 118 36.30 3.37 -3.39
C GLN A 118 37.00 4.31 -2.43
N VAL A 119 36.59 4.31 -1.15
CA VAL A 119 37.22 5.11 -0.10
C VAL A 119 38.65 4.63 0.16
N PHE A 120 38.88 3.33 0.20
CA PHE A 120 40.21 2.74 0.37
C PHE A 120 41.15 3.12 -0.77
N ARG A 121 40.69 3.06 -2.04
CA ARG A 121 41.49 3.50 -3.18
C ARG A 121 41.85 4.98 -3.10
N LEU A 122 40.89 5.84 -2.75
CA LEU A 122 41.16 7.26 -2.56
C LEU A 122 42.18 7.49 -1.43
N TRP A 123 42.06 6.77 -0.33
CA TRP A 123 43.05 6.82 0.76
C TRP A 123 44.42 6.34 0.30
N GLN A 124 44.49 5.24 -0.46
CA GLN A 124 45.75 4.68 -0.95
C GLN A 124 46.49 5.64 -1.90
N THR A 125 45.77 6.35 -2.77
CA THR A 125 46.37 7.34 -3.68
C THR A 125 46.79 8.61 -2.95
N THR A 126 46.03 9.04 -1.94
CA THR A 126 46.25 10.34 -1.26
C THR A 126 47.15 10.27 -0.03
N ARG A 127 47.38 9.08 0.55
CA ARG A 127 48.19 8.93 1.78
C ARG A 127 49.66 9.31 1.61
N ARG A 128 50.21 9.27 0.38
CA ARG A 128 51.62 9.56 0.09
C ARG A 128 51.86 10.97 -0.46
N LEU A 129 50.79 11.74 -0.71
CA LEU A 129 50.91 13.08 -1.28
C LEU A 129 51.40 14.09 -0.22
N PRO A 130 52.20 15.09 -0.62
CA PRO A 130 52.68 16.14 0.28
C PRO A 130 51.51 16.97 0.82
N ARG A 131 51.55 17.29 2.12
CA ARG A 131 50.46 17.98 2.85
C ARG A 131 50.95 19.28 3.44
N GLN A 132 50.26 20.37 3.15
CA GLN A 132 50.51 21.70 3.72
C GLN A 132 49.30 22.11 4.58
N PRO A 133 49.40 22.03 5.92
CA PRO A 133 48.31 22.43 6.81
C PRO A 133 48.10 23.95 6.76
N ARG A 134 46.84 24.38 6.69
CA ARG A 134 46.42 25.79 6.75
C ARG A 134 45.28 25.95 7.76
N ALA A 135 44.92 27.19 8.09
CA ALA A 135 43.80 27.48 8.98
C ALA A 135 42.49 26.98 8.37
N GLY A 136 41.90 25.92 8.94
CA GLY A 136 40.60 25.37 8.53
C GLY A 136 40.64 24.28 7.46
N TYR A 137 41.74 24.10 6.71
CA TYR A 137 41.86 23.09 5.65
C TYR A 137 43.32 22.64 5.46
N THR A 138 43.55 21.51 4.77
CA THR A 138 44.89 21.02 4.40
C THR A 138 45.01 21.00 2.89
N LEU A 139 45.98 21.75 2.36
CA LEU A 139 46.27 21.76 0.94
C LEU A 139 47.16 20.55 0.60
N VAL A 140 46.78 19.78 -0.42
CA VAL A 140 47.51 18.59 -0.87
C VAL A 140 47.87 18.79 -2.34
N SER A 141 49.16 18.99 -2.62
CA SER A 141 49.64 19.15 -4.00
C SER A 141 49.62 17.80 -4.72
N THR A 142 48.97 17.74 -5.88
CA THR A 142 48.74 16.49 -6.63
C THR A 142 49.68 16.31 -7.82
N SER A 143 50.47 17.33 -8.18
CA SER A 143 51.41 17.31 -9.33
C SER A 143 50.78 16.70 -10.61
N GLY A 144 49.51 17.02 -10.89
CA GLY A 144 48.75 16.51 -12.05
C GLY A 144 48.10 15.12 -11.89
N GLN A 145 48.28 14.42 -10.77
CA GLN A 145 47.72 13.07 -10.56
C GLN A 145 46.20 13.07 -10.29
N LEU A 146 45.69 14.16 -9.71
CA LEU A 146 44.28 14.32 -9.35
C LEU A 146 43.83 15.73 -9.74
N PRO A 147 42.60 15.88 -10.28
CA PRO A 147 42.06 17.20 -10.58
C PRO A 147 41.81 18.00 -9.30
N ILE A 148 41.73 19.32 -9.46
CA ILE A 148 41.31 20.22 -8.38
C ILE A 148 39.94 19.74 -7.85
N SER A 149 39.93 19.39 -6.57
CA SER A 149 38.80 18.78 -5.87
C SER A 149 38.99 18.84 -4.36
N SER A 150 37.91 18.63 -3.61
CA SER A 150 37.91 18.64 -2.16
C SER A 150 37.33 17.35 -1.56
N PHE A 151 37.96 16.87 -0.48
CA PHE A 151 37.51 15.69 0.27
C PHE A 151 37.72 15.87 1.77
N GLY A 152 36.63 15.90 2.55
CA GLY A 152 36.68 16.22 3.97
C GLY A 152 37.29 17.60 4.21
N ARG A 153 38.44 17.63 4.90
CA ARG A 153 39.24 18.85 5.16
C ARG A 153 40.40 19.03 4.17
N PHE A 154 40.55 18.13 3.21
CA PHE A 154 41.63 18.14 2.23
C PHE A 154 41.18 18.85 0.96
N VAL A 155 41.99 19.77 0.47
CA VAL A 155 41.85 20.41 -0.84
C VAL A 155 42.99 19.88 -1.71
N PHE A 156 42.65 19.11 -2.73
CA PHE A 156 43.59 18.60 -3.72
C PHE A 156 43.84 19.68 -4.76
N TRP A 157 45.09 20.10 -4.90
CA TRP A 157 45.48 21.17 -5.79
C TRP A 157 46.41 20.67 -6.89
N ASP A 158 46.02 20.92 -8.13
CA ASP A 158 46.82 20.61 -9.31
C ASP A 158 47.69 21.82 -9.69
N GLU A 159 48.99 21.71 -9.44
CA GLU A 159 49.98 22.75 -9.76
C GLU A 159 50.25 22.87 -11.27
N THR A 160 49.83 21.89 -12.08
CA THR A 160 49.96 21.95 -13.56
C THR A 160 48.84 22.78 -14.20
N ALA A 161 47.90 23.29 -13.41
CA ALA A 161 46.86 24.16 -13.89
C ALA A 161 47.42 25.58 -14.10
N ASP A 162 47.70 25.95 -15.36
CA ASP A 162 48.04 27.32 -15.75
C ASP A 162 46.85 28.26 -15.47
N LEU A 163 46.85 28.85 -14.27
CA LEU A 163 45.81 29.71 -13.73
C LEU A 163 46.43 31.03 -13.30
N ALA A 164 45.83 32.13 -13.72
CA ALA A 164 46.20 33.45 -13.20
C ALA A 164 45.95 33.50 -11.69
N PRO A 165 46.69 34.31 -10.92
CA PRO A 165 46.56 34.35 -9.45
C PRO A 165 45.13 34.68 -8.98
N THR A 166 44.41 35.51 -9.72
CA THR A 166 43.00 35.84 -9.45
C THR A 166 42.06 34.66 -9.72
N GLU A 167 42.28 33.92 -10.80
CA GLU A 167 41.51 32.72 -11.14
C GLU A 167 41.79 31.59 -10.14
N ALA A 168 43.04 31.41 -9.73
CA ALA A 168 43.43 30.47 -8.69
C ALA A 168 42.73 30.79 -7.36
N GLN A 169 42.60 32.07 -7.00
CA GLN A 169 41.86 32.48 -5.80
C GLN A 169 40.36 32.16 -5.91
N GLN A 170 39.74 32.36 -7.07
CA GLN A 170 38.34 32.01 -7.30
C GLN A 170 38.10 30.50 -7.17
N VAL A 171 38.96 29.68 -7.80
CA VAL A 171 38.89 28.22 -7.70
C VAL A 171 39.14 27.75 -6.28
N LEU A 172 40.10 28.33 -5.57
CA LEU A 172 40.36 27.99 -4.17
C LEU A 172 39.16 28.35 -3.28
N CYS A 173 38.58 29.54 -3.46
CA CYS A 173 37.37 29.95 -2.75
C CYS A 173 36.22 28.95 -2.97
N HIS A 174 36.02 28.51 -4.22
CA HIS A 174 35.05 27.47 -4.56
C HIS A 174 35.28 26.18 -3.77
N GLU A 175 36.49 25.64 -3.79
CA GLU A 175 36.82 24.39 -3.07
C GLU A 175 36.69 24.53 -1.55
N LEU A 176 37.02 25.70 -1.00
CA LEU A 176 36.86 25.97 0.43
C LEU A 176 35.39 25.94 0.85
N VAL A 177 34.46 26.35 0.00
CA VAL A 177 33.02 26.26 0.29
C VAL A 177 32.60 24.80 0.50
N HIS A 178 33.11 23.85 -0.30
CA HIS A 178 32.83 22.42 -0.11
C HIS A 178 33.34 21.88 1.22
N VAL A 179 34.52 22.34 1.64
CA VAL A 179 35.10 21.98 2.94
C VAL A 179 34.29 22.58 4.09
N GLN A 180 34.02 23.88 4.06
CA GLN A 180 33.30 24.60 5.11
C GLN A 180 31.87 24.11 5.29
N GLN A 181 31.17 23.82 4.18
CA GLN A 181 29.79 23.33 4.23
C GLN A 181 29.68 21.81 4.41
N GLY A 182 30.79 21.08 4.45
CA GLY A 182 30.80 19.63 4.69
C GLY A 182 30.16 18.82 3.56
N HIS A 183 30.24 19.28 2.31
CA HIS A 183 29.59 18.64 1.15
C HIS A 183 30.02 17.18 0.93
N THR A 184 31.23 16.83 1.37
CA THR A 184 31.80 15.49 1.25
C THR A 184 31.10 14.48 2.18
N TRP A 185 30.81 14.88 3.42
CA TRP A 185 29.99 14.08 4.33
C TRP A 185 28.56 13.94 3.83
N GLU A 186 28.05 14.99 3.16
CA GLU A 186 26.74 14.93 2.53
C GLU A 186 26.64 13.91 1.39
N GLN A 187 27.64 13.89 0.52
CA GLN A 187 27.71 12.89 -0.52
C GLN A 187 27.86 11.48 0.06
N LEU A 188 28.71 11.31 1.08
CA LEU A 188 28.94 10.00 1.69
C LEU A 188 27.69 9.42 2.37
N HIS A 189 26.90 10.22 3.10
CA HIS A 189 25.66 9.70 3.69
C HIS A 189 24.66 9.26 2.61
N LEU A 190 24.54 10.00 1.50
CA LEU A 190 23.67 9.57 0.40
C LEU A 190 24.17 8.27 -0.23
N ARG A 191 25.48 8.06 -0.34
CA ARG A 191 26.04 6.77 -0.79
C ARG A 191 25.68 5.64 0.15
N VAL A 192 25.69 5.87 1.47
CA VAL A 192 25.23 4.86 2.45
C VAL A 192 23.74 4.56 2.25
N LEU A 193 22.90 5.57 2.08
CA LEU A 193 21.47 5.37 1.81
C LEU A 193 21.22 4.66 0.47
N GLN A 194 22.04 4.92 -0.56
CA GLN A 194 21.99 4.17 -1.82
C GLN A 194 22.30 2.69 -1.63
N VAL A 195 23.19 2.33 -0.70
CA VAL A 195 23.49 0.93 -0.39
C VAL A 195 22.32 0.27 0.34
N VAL A 196 21.70 0.95 1.30
CA VAL A 196 20.53 0.41 2.05
C VAL A 196 19.30 0.29 1.16
N LEU A 197 19.07 1.26 0.28
CA LEU A 197 17.94 1.34 -0.64
C LEU A 197 18.33 0.94 -2.07
N TRP A 198 19.30 0.04 -2.24
CA TRP A 198 19.91 -0.26 -3.55
C TRP A 198 18.90 -0.72 -4.62
N PHE A 199 17.85 -1.43 -4.19
CA PHE A 199 16.77 -1.91 -5.06
C PHE A 199 15.91 -0.77 -5.63
N ASN A 200 15.94 0.41 -5.01
CA ASN A 200 15.08 1.53 -5.38
C ASN A 200 15.74 2.35 -6.52
N PRO A 201 15.13 2.46 -7.71
CA PRO A 201 15.74 3.17 -8.83
C PRO A 201 15.92 4.67 -8.56
N PHE A 202 15.05 5.29 -7.77
CA PHE A 202 15.04 6.74 -7.55
C PHE A 202 16.19 7.22 -6.67
N VAL A 203 16.66 6.40 -5.71
CA VAL A 203 17.77 6.77 -4.81
C VAL A 203 19.08 7.00 -5.58
N HIS A 204 19.23 6.38 -6.76
CA HIS A 204 20.42 6.49 -7.59
C HIS A 204 20.64 7.89 -8.18
N GLY A 205 19.56 8.69 -8.32
CA GLY A 205 19.61 10.06 -8.81
C GLY A 205 20.06 11.10 -7.77
N TYR A 206 19.90 10.81 -6.47
CA TYR A 206 20.06 11.78 -5.39
C TYR A 206 21.48 12.36 -5.26
N PRO A 207 22.57 11.58 -5.23
CA PRO A 207 23.93 12.15 -5.12
C PRO A 207 24.27 13.09 -6.25
N ARG A 208 23.84 12.77 -7.49
CA ARG A 208 24.07 13.63 -8.66
C ARG A 208 23.31 14.95 -8.54
N ALA A 209 22.06 14.88 -8.11
CA ALA A 209 21.22 16.06 -7.87
C ALA A 209 21.76 16.94 -6.72
N LEU A 210 22.20 16.32 -5.63
CA LEU A 210 22.77 17.01 -4.48
C LEU A 210 24.13 17.63 -4.83
N ALA A 211 24.96 16.92 -5.60
CA ALA A 211 26.25 17.44 -6.08
C ALA A 211 26.03 18.70 -6.91
N LEU A 212 25.10 18.66 -7.87
CA LEU A 212 24.76 19.86 -8.66
C LEU A 212 24.29 21.04 -7.78
N THR A 213 23.54 20.75 -6.71
CA THR A 213 23.12 21.78 -5.74
C THR A 213 24.31 22.33 -4.93
N HIS A 214 25.27 21.48 -4.56
CA HIS A 214 26.52 21.90 -3.92
C HIS A 214 27.35 22.80 -4.83
N GLU A 215 27.44 22.47 -6.12
CA GLU A 215 28.13 23.32 -7.12
C GLU A 215 27.46 24.69 -7.23
N TYR A 216 26.12 24.75 -7.26
CA TYR A 216 25.39 26.03 -7.28
C TYR A 216 25.65 26.88 -6.05
N LEU A 217 25.72 26.28 -4.86
CA LEU A 217 26.04 26.98 -3.62
C LEU A 217 27.48 27.49 -3.61
N ALA A 218 28.43 26.70 -4.11
CA ALA A 218 29.82 27.10 -4.23
C ALA A 218 30.00 28.24 -5.25
N ASP A 219 29.37 28.14 -6.42
CA ASP A 219 29.38 29.19 -7.45
C ASP A 219 28.78 30.50 -6.94
N ALA A 220 27.65 30.43 -6.21
CA ALA A 220 27.01 31.59 -5.61
C ALA A 220 27.89 32.24 -4.52
N ALA A 221 28.57 31.43 -3.71
CA ALA A 221 29.46 31.94 -2.67
C ALA A 221 30.71 32.62 -3.25
N VAL A 222 31.28 32.10 -4.34
CA VAL A 222 32.39 32.76 -5.05
C VAL A 222 31.94 34.12 -5.56
N LEU A 223 30.80 34.20 -6.25
CA LEU A 223 30.28 35.47 -6.77
C LEU A 223 29.93 36.48 -5.66
N ALA A 224 29.48 36.00 -4.49
CA ALA A 224 29.19 36.85 -3.34
C ALA A 224 30.47 37.36 -2.64
N ALA A 225 31.55 36.57 -2.64
CA ALA A 225 32.82 36.92 -2.01
C ALA A 225 33.82 37.61 -2.97
N ALA A 226 33.45 37.77 -4.24
CA ALA A 226 34.38 38.21 -5.27
C ALA A 226 34.76 39.69 -5.16
N ALA A 227 36.01 40.02 -5.50
CA ALA A 227 36.47 41.39 -5.64
C ALA A 227 35.68 42.12 -6.75
N PRO A 228 35.59 43.48 -6.73
CA PRO A 228 34.84 44.25 -7.74
C PRO A 228 35.26 44.00 -9.19
N SER A 229 36.44 43.44 -9.44
CA SER A 229 36.94 43.03 -10.76
C SER A 229 36.35 41.71 -11.28
N THR A 230 35.67 40.93 -10.45
CA THR A 230 35.08 39.64 -10.86
C THR A 230 33.65 39.85 -11.34
N THR A 231 33.45 39.76 -12.65
CA THR A 231 32.11 39.75 -13.23
C THR A 231 31.61 38.31 -13.41
N PRO A 232 30.29 38.06 -13.35
CA PRO A 232 29.72 36.75 -13.63
C PRO A 232 30.19 36.16 -14.97
N ALA A 233 30.41 37.01 -15.98
CA ALA A 233 30.93 36.61 -17.29
C ALA A 233 32.36 36.07 -17.22
N THR A 234 33.27 36.75 -16.49
CA THR A 234 34.66 36.29 -16.31
C THR A 234 34.73 34.94 -15.58
N TYR A 235 33.89 34.77 -14.56
CA TYR A 235 33.82 33.51 -13.82
C TYR A 235 33.26 32.35 -14.67
N VAL A 236 32.20 32.60 -15.45
CA VAL A 236 31.63 31.61 -16.39
C VAL A 236 32.66 31.18 -17.44
N ALA A 237 33.45 32.12 -17.97
CA ALA A 237 34.53 31.81 -18.91
C ALA A 237 35.60 30.91 -18.28
N LEU A 238 35.99 31.18 -17.03
CA LEU A 238 36.91 30.33 -16.27
C LEU A 238 36.36 28.91 -16.10
N LEU A 239 35.11 28.77 -15.67
CA LEU A 239 34.45 27.47 -15.53
C LEU A 239 34.39 26.70 -16.85
N ALA A 240 34.07 27.37 -17.95
CA ALA A 240 34.04 26.77 -19.29
C ALA A 240 35.44 26.29 -19.74
N ARG A 241 36.49 27.08 -19.47
CA ARG A 241 37.88 26.72 -19.79
C ARG A 241 38.35 25.50 -18.99
N LEU A 242 38.07 25.47 -17.70
CA LEU A 242 38.37 24.33 -16.83
C LEU A 242 37.62 23.06 -17.25
N ALA A 243 36.37 23.21 -17.71
CA ALA A 243 35.55 22.11 -18.22
C ALA A 243 36.09 21.52 -19.53
N LEU A 244 36.44 22.37 -20.49
CA LEU A 244 36.98 21.95 -21.79
C LEU A 244 38.30 21.19 -21.65
N ARG A 245 39.17 21.61 -20.73
CA ARG A 245 40.43 20.92 -20.43
C ARG A 245 40.20 19.47 -19.93
N ARG A 246 39.09 19.21 -19.22
CA ARG A 246 38.73 17.87 -18.75
C ARG A 246 38.15 16.97 -19.85
N LEU A 247 37.63 17.53 -20.94
CA LEU A 247 37.02 16.78 -22.04
C LEU A 247 38.06 16.27 -23.06
N TYR A 248 39.20 16.96 -23.18
CA TYR A 248 40.23 16.63 -24.18
C TYR A 248 41.06 15.34 -23.98
N PRO A 249 41.17 14.68 -22.80
CA PRO A 249 42.00 13.47 -22.70
C PRO A 249 41.31 12.15 -23.08
N ASN A 250 39.98 12.06 -23.12
CA ASN A 250 39.28 10.78 -23.28
C ASN A 250 37.96 10.94 -24.05
N LEU A 251 37.99 10.71 -25.37
CA LEU A 251 36.78 10.56 -26.20
C LEU A 251 36.49 9.08 -26.48
N PRO A 252 35.62 8.41 -25.71
CA PRO A 252 34.88 7.26 -26.19
C PRO A 252 33.43 7.66 -26.55
N LEU A 253 33.10 7.48 -27.84
CA LEU A 253 31.78 7.43 -28.51
C LEU A 253 30.72 8.55 -28.24
N PRO A 254 29.96 8.97 -29.28
CA PRO A 254 29.34 10.30 -29.35
C PRO A 254 27.93 10.33 -28.74
N HIS A 255 27.79 10.44 -27.40
CA HIS A 255 26.49 10.77 -26.78
C HIS A 255 26.56 11.65 -25.50
N SER A 256 27.74 12.18 -25.12
CA SER A 256 27.93 12.87 -23.82
C SER A 256 27.56 14.37 -23.80
N PHE A 257 27.10 14.96 -24.91
CA PHE A 257 26.99 16.42 -25.04
C PHE A 257 25.62 17.01 -24.66
N THR A 258 24.54 16.22 -24.66
CA THR A 258 23.18 16.77 -24.51
C THR A 258 22.84 17.23 -23.09
N HIS A 259 23.52 16.73 -22.05
CA HIS A 259 23.18 17.00 -20.65
C HIS A 259 24.40 17.08 -19.71
N SER A 260 25.39 17.92 -20.03
CA SER A 260 26.54 18.10 -19.14
C SER A 260 26.16 18.90 -17.88
N PRO A 261 26.61 18.50 -16.67
CA PRO A 261 26.35 19.24 -15.43
C PRO A 261 26.97 20.66 -15.45
N ILE A 262 28.00 20.86 -16.28
CA ILE A 262 28.70 22.13 -16.45
C ILE A 262 27.80 23.13 -17.18
N LEU A 263 27.15 22.71 -18.27
CA LEU A 263 26.18 23.55 -18.97
C LEU A 263 25.01 23.93 -18.05
N THR A 264 24.59 23.02 -17.16
CA THR A 264 23.55 23.35 -16.17
C THR A 264 24.00 24.33 -15.09
N ARG A 265 25.30 24.39 -14.76
CA ARG A 265 25.90 25.42 -13.89
C ARG A 265 25.89 26.78 -14.58
N ILE A 266 26.43 26.83 -15.79
CA ILE A 266 26.51 28.06 -16.59
C ILE A 266 25.12 28.64 -16.86
N ALA A 267 24.16 27.81 -17.29
CA ALA A 267 22.79 28.25 -17.54
C ALA A 267 22.12 28.81 -16.28
N MET A 268 22.38 28.23 -15.11
CA MET A 268 21.81 28.71 -13.84
C MET A 268 22.41 30.06 -13.41
N LEU A 269 23.71 30.26 -13.65
CA LEU A 269 24.38 31.54 -13.40
C LEU A 269 23.90 32.66 -14.32
N GLN A 270 23.53 32.35 -15.57
CA GLN A 270 23.11 33.34 -16.56
C GLN A 270 21.61 33.70 -16.49
N SER A 271 20.76 32.77 -16.09
CA SER A 271 19.29 32.94 -16.23
C SER A 271 18.59 33.67 -15.09
N SER A 272 19.26 33.90 -13.95
CA SER A 272 18.72 34.50 -12.71
C SER A 272 17.20 34.26 -12.50
N PRO A 273 16.74 33.00 -12.40
CA PRO A 273 15.31 32.73 -12.34
C PRO A 273 14.68 33.31 -11.08
N ARG A 274 13.50 33.94 -11.23
CA ARG A 274 12.69 34.40 -10.10
C ARG A 274 12.34 33.22 -9.20
N VAL A 275 12.56 33.41 -7.91
CA VAL A 275 12.23 32.48 -6.84
C VAL A 275 10.72 32.33 -6.73
N ARG A 276 10.20 31.09 -6.80
CA ARG A 276 8.79 30.80 -6.52
C ARG A 276 8.63 30.03 -5.21
N ARG A 277 8.59 30.77 -4.08
CA ARG A 277 8.51 30.19 -2.73
C ARG A 277 7.28 29.31 -2.50
N TRP A 278 6.16 29.58 -3.16
CA TRP A 278 4.94 28.77 -3.04
C TRP A 278 5.17 27.29 -3.38
N LYS A 279 6.11 26.97 -4.28
CA LYS A 279 6.43 25.59 -4.65
C LYS A 279 7.00 24.76 -3.49
N GLN A 280 7.56 25.40 -2.46
CA GLN A 280 8.04 24.72 -1.26
C GLN A 280 6.88 24.06 -0.51
N TRP A 281 5.69 24.64 -0.57
CA TRP A 281 4.49 24.11 0.06
C TRP A 281 3.90 22.88 -0.66
N LEU A 282 4.38 22.55 -1.87
CA LEU A 282 3.97 21.34 -2.60
C LEU A 282 4.39 20.04 -1.91
N ILE A 283 5.32 20.08 -0.95
CA ILE A 283 5.65 18.91 -0.14
C ILE A 283 4.48 18.47 0.75
N LEU A 284 3.66 19.42 1.22
CA LEU A 284 2.52 19.13 2.10
C LEU A 284 1.45 18.26 1.41
N PRO A 285 0.89 18.64 0.23
CA PRO A 285 -0.11 17.80 -0.44
C PRO A 285 0.48 16.44 -0.86
N VAL A 286 1.74 16.38 -1.28
CA VAL A 286 2.40 15.10 -1.61
C VAL A 286 2.50 14.21 -0.37
N SER A 287 2.89 14.79 0.79
CA SER A 287 2.95 14.04 2.04
C SER A 287 1.56 13.57 2.51
N ALA A 288 0.51 14.38 2.34
CA ALA A 288 -0.85 14.01 2.68
C ALA A 288 -1.35 12.84 1.82
N VAL A 289 -1.12 12.89 0.49
CA VAL A 289 -1.48 11.81 -0.42
C VAL A 289 -0.72 10.53 -0.06
N LEU A 290 0.60 10.60 0.19
CA LEU A 290 1.39 9.44 0.61
C LEU A 290 0.91 8.84 1.93
N LEU A 291 0.54 9.67 2.91
CA LEU A 291 0.02 9.20 4.18
C LEU A 291 -1.32 8.47 4.00
N VAL A 292 -2.22 9.00 3.18
CA VAL A 292 -3.51 8.35 2.89
C VAL A 292 -3.31 7.03 2.16
N THR A 293 -2.48 6.98 1.12
CA THR A 293 -2.28 5.74 0.34
C THR A 293 -1.62 4.64 1.18
N ILE A 294 -0.63 4.98 2.00
CA ILE A 294 0.03 4.00 2.89
C ILE A 294 -0.89 3.55 4.04
N SER A 295 -1.77 4.44 4.53
CA SER A 295 -2.68 4.09 5.63
C SER A 295 -3.89 3.27 5.17
N CYS A 296 -4.41 3.53 3.97
CA CYS A 296 -5.63 2.88 3.47
C CYS A 296 -5.43 1.38 3.21
N GLU A 297 -4.22 0.94 2.88
CA GLU A 297 -3.90 -0.47 2.67
C GLU A 297 -4.04 -1.31 3.96
N LYS A 298 -3.90 -0.68 5.13
CA LYS A 298 -3.92 -1.38 6.43
C LYS A 298 -5.32 -1.49 7.04
N ALA A 299 -6.33 -0.81 6.49
CA ALA A 299 -7.71 -0.85 6.99
C ALA A 299 -8.54 -2.03 6.45
N ALA A 300 -7.98 -2.87 5.58
CA ALA A 300 -8.69 -3.96 4.92
C ALA A 300 -8.53 -5.34 5.59
N GLU A 301 -7.82 -5.45 6.71
CA GLU A 301 -7.84 -6.68 7.53
C GLU A 301 -9.00 -6.62 8.54
N PRO A 302 -10.01 -7.50 8.44
CA PRO A 302 -11.03 -7.61 9.47
C PRO A 302 -10.38 -8.23 10.71
N THR A 303 -10.02 -7.39 11.68
CA THR A 303 -9.68 -7.83 13.03
C THR A 303 -10.86 -8.60 13.61
N ALA A 304 -10.70 -9.91 13.79
CA ALA A 304 -11.59 -10.72 14.60
C ALA A 304 -11.68 -10.12 16.01
N PRO A 305 -12.87 -10.07 16.62
CA PRO A 305 -13.01 -9.52 17.96
C PRO A 305 -12.30 -10.43 18.97
N THR A 306 -11.25 -9.90 19.59
CA THR A 306 -10.64 -10.46 20.80
C THR A 306 -11.68 -10.43 21.91
N ALA A 307 -12.13 -11.61 22.35
CA ALA A 307 -12.97 -11.76 23.53
C ALA A 307 -12.21 -11.20 24.74
N THR A 308 -12.71 -10.09 25.29
CA THR A 308 -12.27 -9.56 26.57
C THR A 308 -13.08 -10.27 27.65
N SER A 309 -12.42 -11.14 28.41
CA SER A 309 -12.95 -11.70 29.65
C SER A 309 -12.99 -10.59 30.71
N SER A 310 -14.19 -10.13 31.06
CA SER A 310 -14.42 -9.32 32.26
C SER A 310 -15.22 -10.16 33.25
N ASP A 311 -14.56 -10.54 34.34
CA ASP A 311 -15.18 -11.09 35.54
C ASP A 311 -16.19 -10.09 36.13
N SER A 312 -17.41 -10.55 36.42
CA SER A 312 -18.15 -10.13 37.62
C SER A 312 -19.26 -11.12 37.94
N HIS A 313 -19.27 -11.56 39.20
CA HIS A 313 -20.24 -12.47 39.81
C HIS A 313 -21.68 -11.94 39.75
N SER A 314 -22.66 -12.81 39.50
CA SER A 314 -23.61 -13.33 40.51
C SER A 314 -24.94 -13.84 39.91
N MET A 315 -25.48 -14.88 40.56
CA MET A 315 -26.74 -15.63 40.34
C MET A 315 -26.76 -16.73 39.25
N PRO A 316 -27.25 -17.94 39.59
CA PRO A 316 -27.36 -19.04 38.63
C PRO A 316 -28.56 -18.82 37.69
N PRO A 317 -28.39 -18.90 36.36
CA PRO A 317 -29.51 -18.80 35.42
C PRO A 317 -30.31 -20.12 35.38
N PRO A 318 -31.62 -20.06 35.04
CA PRO A 318 -32.45 -21.24 34.81
C PRO A 318 -31.90 -22.10 33.66
N PRO A 319 -32.23 -23.41 33.60
CA PRO A 319 -31.65 -24.32 32.61
C PRO A 319 -31.84 -23.80 31.18
N PRO A 320 -30.81 -23.88 30.31
CA PRO A 320 -30.89 -23.37 28.95
C PRO A 320 -31.99 -24.09 28.16
N PRO A 321 -32.75 -23.38 27.30
CA PRO A 321 -33.67 -24.02 26.37
C PRO A 321 -32.90 -25.02 25.48
N PRO A 322 -33.53 -26.15 25.10
CA PRO A 322 -32.85 -27.24 24.40
C PRO A 322 -32.15 -26.74 23.14
N ALA A 323 -30.89 -27.15 22.95
CA ALA A 323 -30.07 -26.77 21.80
C ALA A 323 -30.73 -27.26 20.51
N VAL A 324 -31.02 -26.32 19.61
CA VAL A 324 -31.50 -26.61 18.24
C VAL A 324 -30.29 -26.71 17.33
N TYR A 325 -30.11 -27.85 16.68
CA TYR A 325 -29.00 -28.13 15.79
C TYR A 325 -29.33 -27.67 14.35
N ALA A 326 -28.37 -27.07 13.64
CA ALA A 326 -28.52 -26.78 12.22
C ALA A 326 -28.16 -27.98 11.33
N PHE A 327 -27.32 -28.88 11.85
CA PHE A 327 -26.88 -30.11 11.21
C PHE A 327 -26.73 -31.18 12.29
N ALA A 328 -27.28 -32.37 12.05
CA ALA A 328 -27.15 -33.54 12.91
C ALA A 328 -26.55 -34.70 12.11
N GLU A 329 -25.92 -35.66 12.77
CA GLU A 329 -25.39 -36.89 12.16
C GLU A 329 -26.44 -37.61 11.29
N HIS A 330 -27.67 -37.69 11.79
CA HIS A 330 -28.83 -38.07 10.99
C HIS A 330 -29.85 -36.92 10.95
N MET A 331 -30.11 -36.41 9.76
CA MET A 331 -31.10 -35.34 9.53
C MET A 331 -32.54 -35.86 9.68
N PRO A 332 -33.50 -35.00 10.07
CA PRO A 332 -34.91 -35.36 10.08
C PRO A 332 -35.41 -35.78 8.69
N GLU A 333 -36.20 -36.85 8.63
CA GLU A 333 -36.78 -37.34 7.38
C GLU A 333 -38.32 -37.32 7.43
N TYR A 334 -38.94 -36.75 6.40
CA TYR A 334 -40.40 -36.72 6.25
C TYR A 334 -40.95 -38.10 5.88
N ALA A 335 -42.10 -38.50 6.42
CA ALA A 335 -42.71 -39.80 6.17
C ALA A 335 -43.06 -40.00 4.68
N GLY A 336 -42.27 -40.82 3.99
CA GLY A 336 -42.32 -41.06 2.54
C GLY A 336 -41.25 -40.32 1.74
N GLY A 337 -40.24 -39.76 2.44
CA GLY A 337 -39.05 -39.16 1.89
C GLY A 337 -39.29 -37.78 1.27
N MET A 338 -38.20 -37.19 0.75
CA MET A 338 -38.20 -35.86 0.17
C MET A 338 -39.25 -35.71 -0.96
N THR A 339 -39.43 -36.71 -1.82
CA THR A 339 -40.37 -36.61 -2.95
C THR A 339 -41.80 -36.36 -2.48
N LYS A 340 -42.25 -37.08 -1.45
CA LYS A 340 -43.60 -36.91 -0.90
C LYS A 340 -43.75 -35.58 -0.17
N LEU A 341 -42.73 -35.12 0.54
CA LEU A 341 -42.71 -33.78 1.16
C LEU A 341 -42.98 -32.71 0.11
N LEU A 342 -42.28 -32.75 -1.02
CA LEU A 342 -42.45 -31.79 -2.10
C LEU A 342 -43.84 -31.89 -2.74
N THR A 343 -44.40 -33.09 -2.88
CA THR A 343 -45.77 -33.32 -3.37
C THR A 343 -46.81 -32.73 -2.42
N ASP A 344 -46.69 -32.97 -1.12
CA ASP A 344 -47.64 -32.49 -0.11
C ASP A 344 -47.60 -30.96 -0.02
N ILE A 345 -46.40 -30.36 -0.06
CA ILE A 345 -46.25 -28.89 -0.15
C ILE A 345 -46.93 -28.35 -1.41
N THR A 346 -46.72 -28.99 -2.56
CA THR A 346 -47.34 -28.58 -3.83
C THR A 346 -48.87 -28.61 -3.77
N GLN A 347 -49.44 -29.64 -3.14
CA GLN A 347 -50.90 -29.77 -3.00
C GLN A 347 -51.50 -28.69 -2.09
N GLN A 348 -50.72 -28.18 -1.13
CA GLN A 348 -51.16 -27.12 -0.23
C GLN A 348 -50.85 -25.72 -0.75
N LEU A 349 -49.85 -25.60 -1.62
CA LEU A 349 -49.42 -24.32 -2.16
C LEU A 349 -50.46 -23.75 -3.11
N ARG A 350 -51.05 -22.61 -2.72
CA ARG A 350 -51.95 -21.84 -3.57
C ARG A 350 -51.24 -20.61 -4.11
N TYR A 351 -51.21 -20.44 -5.43
CA TYR A 351 -50.62 -19.25 -6.04
C TYR A 351 -51.52 -18.02 -5.79
N PRO A 352 -51.05 -16.95 -5.13
CA PRO A 352 -51.88 -15.78 -4.86
C PRO A 352 -52.28 -15.06 -6.16
N ALA A 353 -53.56 -14.67 -6.27
CA ALA A 353 -54.08 -13.98 -7.47
C ALA A 353 -53.36 -12.65 -7.77
N ALA A 354 -52.93 -11.93 -6.72
CA ALA A 354 -52.15 -10.69 -6.87
C ALA A 354 -50.78 -10.94 -7.52
N ALA A 355 -50.14 -12.08 -7.23
CA ALA A 355 -48.87 -12.46 -7.80
C ALA A 355 -49.01 -13.04 -9.22
N LEU A 356 -50.12 -13.74 -9.51
CA LEU A 356 -50.47 -14.14 -10.88
C LEU A 356 -50.68 -12.93 -11.80
N LYS A 357 -51.45 -11.93 -11.36
CA LYS A 357 -51.71 -10.70 -12.12
C LYS A 357 -50.44 -9.86 -12.34
N ALA A 358 -49.50 -9.93 -11.40
CA ALA A 358 -48.22 -9.24 -11.48
C ALA A 358 -47.13 -10.04 -12.20
N GLU A 359 -47.44 -11.25 -12.69
CA GLU A 359 -46.50 -12.19 -13.31
C GLU A 359 -45.24 -12.43 -12.45
N LEU A 360 -45.40 -12.41 -11.12
CA LEU A 360 -44.29 -12.43 -10.18
C LEU A 360 -43.86 -13.86 -9.87
N GLU A 361 -42.66 -14.23 -10.31
CA GLU A 361 -42.02 -15.51 -10.02
C GLU A 361 -40.93 -15.38 -8.94
N GLY A 362 -40.58 -16.48 -8.29
CA GLY A 362 -39.45 -16.48 -7.36
C GLY A 362 -39.37 -17.70 -6.46
N LYS A 363 -38.34 -17.71 -5.60
CA LYS A 363 -38.11 -18.79 -4.62
C LYS A 363 -38.25 -18.25 -3.21
N VAL A 364 -39.10 -18.90 -2.42
CA VAL A 364 -39.28 -18.66 -0.99
C VAL A 364 -38.60 -19.77 -0.20
N PHE A 365 -37.80 -19.41 0.79
CA PHE A 365 -37.15 -20.35 1.68
C PHE A 365 -37.84 -20.28 3.05
N VAL A 366 -38.50 -21.38 3.42
CA VAL A 366 -39.18 -21.52 4.70
C VAL A 366 -38.33 -22.38 5.62
N ASP A 367 -38.12 -21.92 6.84
CA ASP A 367 -37.38 -22.62 7.90
C ASP A 367 -38.35 -23.07 8.99
N PHE A 368 -38.18 -24.28 9.49
CA PHE A 368 -38.95 -24.81 10.60
C PHE A 368 -38.09 -25.79 11.40
N ILE A 369 -38.43 -25.98 12.67
CA ILE A 369 -37.71 -26.87 13.58
C ILE A 369 -38.48 -28.18 13.68
N ILE A 370 -37.81 -29.30 13.45
CA ILE A 370 -38.31 -30.61 13.83
C ILE A 370 -37.79 -30.90 15.23
N ALA A 371 -38.68 -30.94 16.22
CA ALA A 371 -38.33 -31.23 17.59
C ALA A 371 -37.90 -32.69 17.76
N SER A 372 -37.32 -33.01 18.92
CA SER A 372 -36.86 -34.37 19.22
C SER A 372 -37.99 -35.41 19.23
N ASP A 373 -39.26 -34.99 19.34
CA ASP A 373 -40.45 -35.85 19.26
C ASP A 373 -40.99 -36.02 17.83
N GLY A 374 -40.41 -35.33 16.85
CA GLY A 374 -40.83 -35.37 15.44
C GLY A 374 -41.95 -34.39 15.10
N SER A 375 -42.33 -33.51 16.04
CA SER A 375 -43.27 -32.41 15.80
C SER A 375 -42.59 -31.24 15.09
N MET A 376 -43.32 -30.57 14.19
CA MET A 376 -42.85 -29.36 13.52
C MET A 376 -43.21 -28.13 14.37
N GLN A 377 -42.22 -27.28 14.62
CA GLN A 377 -42.36 -26.08 15.43
C GLN A 377 -41.67 -24.89 14.75
N ALA A 378 -42.00 -23.67 15.19
CA ALA A 378 -41.31 -22.44 14.80
C ALA A 378 -41.14 -22.22 13.27
N VAL A 379 -42.22 -22.41 12.50
CA VAL A 379 -42.24 -22.15 11.05
C VAL A 379 -42.05 -20.64 10.80
N SER A 380 -40.99 -20.27 10.10
CA SER A 380 -40.61 -18.89 9.83
C SER A 380 -40.00 -18.71 8.44
N LEU A 381 -39.99 -17.46 7.96
CA LEU A 381 -39.47 -17.10 6.65
C LEU A 381 -37.97 -16.84 6.74
N LYS A 382 -37.13 -17.67 6.11
CA LYS A 382 -35.67 -17.47 6.05
C LYS A 382 -35.27 -16.50 4.95
N LYS A 383 -35.94 -16.60 3.80
CA LYS A 383 -35.75 -15.69 2.67
C LYS A 383 -37.01 -15.68 1.81
N GLY A 384 -37.71 -14.55 1.82
CA GLY A 384 -38.86 -14.31 0.94
C GLY A 384 -38.48 -13.77 -0.42
N ILE A 385 -39.49 -13.64 -1.29
CA ILE A 385 -39.38 -12.90 -2.54
C ILE A 385 -39.33 -11.41 -2.20
N SER A 386 -38.31 -10.72 -2.72
CA SER A 386 -38.20 -9.25 -2.66
C SER A 386 -38.56 -8.68 -4.03
N ALA A 387 -39.59 -7.84 -4.08
CA ALA A 387 -40.06 -7.20 -5.31
C ALA A 387 -40.02 -5.67 -5.18
N PRO A 388 -40.04 -4.91 -6.29
CA PRO A 388 -40.08 -3.45 -6.26
C PRO A 388 -41.34 -2.94 -5.52
N ALA A 389 -41.32 -1.69 -5.04
CA ALA A 389 -42.35 -1.16 -4.13
C ALA A 389 -43.80 -1.28 -4.64
N ASN A 390 -44.00 -1.21 -5.96
CA ASN A 390 -45.30 -1.40 -6.62
C ASN A 390 -45.81 -2.86 -6.63
N MET A 391 -44.96 -3.83 -6.30
CA MET A 391 -45.25 -5.27 -6.27
C MET A 391 -45.04 -5.89 -4.87
N ALA A 392 -44.72 -5.07 -3.87
CA ALA A 392 -44.59 -5.49 -2.47
C ALA A 392 -45.79 -6.31 -1.93
N PRO A 393 -47.07 -5.94 -2.18
CA PRO A 393 -48.20 -6.75 -1.69
C PRO A 393 -48.28 -8.13 -2.36
N ALA A 394 -47.88 -8.24 -3.63
CA ALA A 394 -47.83 -9.53 -4.33
C ALA A 394 -46.72 -10.44 -3.76
N ALA A 395 -45.55 -9.87 -3.51
CA ALA A 395 -44.43 -10.61 -2.90
C ALA A 395 -44.75 -11.07 -1.47
N GLN A 396 -45.42 -10.23 -0.68
CA GLN A 396 -45.87 -10.59 0.67
C GLN A 396 -46.89 -11.74 0.63
N ALA A 397 -47.86 -11.69 -0.28
CA ALA A 397 -48.84 -12.77 -0.45
C ALA A 397 -48.19 -14.11 -0.83
N MET A 398 -47.13 -14.11 -1.65
CA MET A 398 -46.38 -15.33 -1.99
C MET A 398 -45.60 -15.89 -0.80
N ASN A 399 -45.00 -15.02 0.01
CA ASN A 399 -44.30 -15.43 1.22
C ASN A 399 -45.26 -16.07 2.23
N GLU A 400 -46.47 -15.50 2.40
CA GLU A 400 -47.48 -16.07 3.31
C GLU A 400 -48.01 -17.41 2.79
N ALA A 401 -48.32 -17.52 1.49
CA ALA A 401 -48.77 -18.78 0.89
C ALA A 401 -47.75 -19.92 1.05
N ALA A 402 -46.45 -19.59 0.98
CA ALA A 402 -45.38 -20.55 1.24
C ALA A 402 -45.30 -20.98 2.72
N LEU A 403 -45.49 -20.04 3.66
CA LEU A 403 -45.54 -20.36 5.09
C LEU A 403 -46.73 -21.25 5.42
N ASP A 404 -47.90 -20.93 4.88
CA ASP A 404 -49.13 -21.68 5.13
C ASP A 404 -49.07 -23.10 4.54
N ALA A 405 -48.44 -23.27 3.37
CA ALA A 405 -48.23 -24.60 2.78
C ALA A 405 -47.30 -25.49 3.61
N VAL A 406 -46.40 -24.91 4.42
CA VAL A 406 -45.52 -25.68 5.31
C VAL A 406 -46.19 -25.93 6.66
N ARG A 407 -46.90 -24.93 7.21
CA ARG A 407 -47.64 -25.05 8.49
C ARG A 407 -48.69 -26.15 8.46
N ASN A 408 -49.29 -26.40 7.31
CA ASN A 408 -50.43 -27.32 7.18
C ASN A 408 -50.05 -28.74 6.72
N LEU A 409 -48.77 -29.09 6.62
CA LEU A 409 -48.34 -30.38 6.07
C LEU A 409 -48.95 -31.58 6.81
N PRO A 410 -49.46 -32.61 6.08
CA PRO A 410 -50.22 -33.69 6.68
C PRO A 410 -49.36 -34.84 7.23
N GLY A 411 -48.08 -34.90 6.86
CA GLY A 411 -47.18 -36.00 7.20
C GLY A 411 -46.41 -35.79 8.50
N THR A 412 -45.92 -36.90 9.04
CA THR A 412 -45.08 -36.94 10.24
C THR A 412 -43.59 -36.89 9.88
N TRP A 413 -42.78 -36.46 10.83
CA TRP A 413 -41.32 -36.43 10.69
C TRP A 413 -40.66 -37.44 11.61
N THR A 414 -39.59 -38.06 11.11
CA THR A 414 -38.63 -38.75 11.96
C THR A 414 -37.65 -37.71 12.52
N PRO A 415 -37.41 -37.67 13.84
CA PRO A 415 -36.49 -36.70 14.44
C PRO A 415 -35.05 -36.91 13.96
N GLY A 416 -34.26 -35.83 13.96
CA GLY A 416 -32.81 -35.95 13.77
C GLY A 416 -32.16 -36.62 14.98
N SER A 417 -30.98 -37.23 14.77
CA SER A 417 -30.21 -37.81 15.88
C SER A 417 -28.74 -37.42 15.83
N GLN A 418 -28.17 -37.22 17.02
CA GLN A 418 -26.77 -36.88 17.27
C GLN A 418 -26.28 -37.75 18.44
N ASP A 419 -25.17 -38.46 18.28
CA ASP A 419 -24.64 -39.37 19.31
C ASP A 419 -25.68 -40.39 19.82
N GLY A 420 -26.57 -40.85 18.92
CA GLY A 420 -27.65 -41.78 19.24
C GLY A 420 -28.83 -41.20 20.03
N LYS A 421 -28.86 -39.89 20.29
CA LYS A 421 -29.98 -39.18 20.95
C LYS A 421 -30.79 -38.36 19.96
N GLN A 422 -32.11 -38.34 20.13
CA GLN A 422 -32.99 -37.50 19.31
C GLN A 422 -32.80 -36.02 19.68
N VAL A 423 -32.60 -35.18 18.67
CA VAL A 423 -32.32 -33.75 18.85
C VAL A 423 -33.24 -32.91 17.98
N ALA A 424 -33.51 -31.69 18.43
CA ALA A 424 -34.25 -30.72 17.64
C ALA A 424 -33.36 -30.18 16.51
N VAL A 425 -33.83 -30.20 15.27
CA VAL A 425 -33.04 -29.79 14.09
C VAL A 425 -33.82 -28.76 13.26
N SER A 426 -33.17 -27.67 12.86
CA SER A 426 -33.71 -26.70 11.91
C SER A 426 -33.62 -27.25 10.48
N TYR A 427 -34.73 -27.19 9.75
CA TYR A 427 -34.89 -27.71 8.40
C TYR A 427 -35.43 -26.61 7.47
N THR A 428 -34.77 -26.40 6.33
CA THR A 428 -35.17 -25.37 5.35
C THR A 428 -35.66 -26.01 4.06
N VAL A 429 -36.83 -25.62 3.57
CA VAL A 429 -37.37 -26.06 2.26
C VAL A 429 -37.44 -24.90 1.28
N PRO A 430 -36.87 -25.03 0.07
CA PRO A 430 -37.06 -24.07 -1.01
C PRO A 430 -38.37 -24.35 -1.78
N ILE A 431 -39.27 -23.37 -1.81
CA ILE A 431 -40.54 -23.40 -2.55
C ILE A 431 -40.41 -22.44 -3.73
N ALA A 432 -40.54 -22.93 -4.97
CA ALA A 432 -40.47 -22.11 -6.16
C ALA A 432 -41.87 -21.85 -6.74
N PHE A 433 -42.15 -20.59 -7.04
CA PHE A 433 -43.31 -20.14 -7.79
C PHE A 433 -42.88 -19.82 -9.22
N THR A 434 -43.46 -20.52 -10.19
CA THR A 434 -43.13 -20.43 -11.61
C THR A 434 -44.41 -20.40 -12.45
N LEU A 435 -44.48 -19.51 -13.43
CA LEU A 435 -45.54 -19.34 -14.41
C LEU A 435 -45.08 -20.01 -15.71
N ASN A 436 -45.83 -20.97 -16.23
CA ASN A 436 -45.28 -21.82 -17.29
C ASN A 436 -45.52 -21.23 -18.69
N GLN A 437 -44.42 -20.97 -19.42
CA GLN A 437 -44.35 -21.18 -20.87
C GLN A 437 -43.16 -22.11 -21.18
N ALA A 438 -43.47 -23.22 -21.85
CA ALA A 438 -42.57 -24.18 -22.50
C ALA A 438 -41.57 -24.95 -21.62
N GLN A 439 -41.64 -26.28 -21.80
CA GLN A 439 -40.79 -27.27 -21.17
C GLN A 439 -39.28 -26.98 -21.31
N VAL A 440 -38.56 -26.88 -20.20
CA VAL A 440 -37.12 -27.14 -20.17
C VAL A 440 -36.84 -28.19 -19.09
N LYS A 441 -36.58 -29.40 -19.55
CA LYS A 441 -36.08 -30.53 -18.77
C LYS A 441 -34.59 -30.25 -18.48
N LEU A 442 -34.27 -29.76 -17.29
CA LEU A 442 -32.88 -29.68 -16.81
C LEU A 442 -32.55 -30.93 -15.98
N PRO A 443 -31.52 -31.71 -16.33
CA PRO A 443 -31.16 -32.90 -15.56
C PRO A 443 -30.51 -32.48 -14.24
N ASN A 444 -30.91 -33.15 -13.15
CA ASN A 444 -30.25 -33.16 -11.84
C ASN A 444 -30.43 -32.00 -10.84
N GLN A 445 -31.59 -31.34 -10.75
CA GLN A 445 -32.00 -30.68 -9.49
C GLN A 445 -33.51 -30.84 -9.23
N LYS A 446 -33.87 -31.52 -8.14
CA LYS A 446 -35.27 -31.71 -7.71
C LYS A 446 -35.79 -30.40 -7.08
N ILE A 447 -36.45 -29.58 -7.88
CA ILE A 447 -37.12 -28.33 -7.47
C ILE A 447 -38.63 -28.58 -7.47
N VAL A 448 -39.34 -28.03 -6.47
CA VAL A 448 -40.82 -28.01 -6.43
C VAL A 448 -41.32 -26.94 -7.41
N SER A 449 -42.06 -27.33 -8.43
CA SER A 449 -42.72 -26.40 -9.35
C SER A 449 -44.22 -26.68 -9.35
N VAL A 450 -45.03 -25.68 -8.99
CA VAL A 450 -46.49 -25.75 -9.11
C VAL A 450 -46.91 -24.96 -10.34
N THR A 451 -47.54 -25.62 -11.30
CA THR A 451 -47.98 -25.01 -12.57
C THR A 451 -49.49 -24.83 -12.56
N TYR A 452 -49.95 -23.60 -12.79
CA TYR A 452 -51.37 -23.31 -13.08
C TYR A 452 -51.50 -22.84 -14.54
N PRO A 453 -52.58 -23.22 -15.25
CA PRO A 453 -52.86 -22.67 -16.58
C PRO A 453 -53.26 -21.19 -16.45
N ALA A 454 -52.66 -20.33 -17.28
CA ALA A 454 -53.10 -18.95 -17.42
C ALA A 454 -54.54 -18.92 -17.95
N GLN A 455 -55.45 -18.26 -17.23
CA GLN A 455 -56.78 -17.98 -17.77
C GLN A 455 -56.63 -17.00 -18.93
N GLN A 456 -57.12 -17.40 -20.10
CA GLN A 456 -57.24 -16.53 -21.26
C GLN A 456 -58.36 -15.51 -21.03
N GLN A 457 -57.95 -14.24 -21.11
CA GLN A 457 -58.73 -12.99 -21.27
C GLN A 457 -59.49 -12.46 -20.06
#